data_AF-A0A0F9NU90-F1
#
_entry.id   AF-A0A0F9NU90-F1
#
_cell.length_a   1.000
_cell.length_b   1.000
_cell.length_c   1.000
_cell.angle_alpha   90.00
_cell.angle_beta   90.00
_cell.angle_gamma   90.00
#
_symmetry.space_group_name_H-M   'P 1'
#
loop_
_entity.id
_entity.type
_entity.pdbx_description
1 polymer ?
#
loop_
_entity_poly.entity_id
_entity_poly.type
_entity_poly.pdbx_seq_one_letter_code
_entity_poly.pdbx_strand_id
1 'polypeptide(L)'
;MAQLRVLDLDADQEAELVKLRDTTKQEYVRERCAALLKIAEGQTAHWVARHGLLRPRDPDTVYAWLDIYAAEGTAGLENHRQGGARRGLV
;
A
#
# COMPACT_ATOMS: atom_id res chain seq x y z
N MET A 1 -16.75 -7.81 4.53
CA MET A 1 -16.34 -9.07 3.88
C MET A 1 -14.92 -8.87 3.37
N ALA A 2 -13.95 -9.66 3.82
CA ALA A 2 -12.55 -9.51 3.39
C ALA A 2 -12.42 -10.05 1.96
N GLN A 3 -12.39 -9.15 0.98
CA GLN A 3 -12.12 -9.52 -0.41
C GLN A 3 -10.61 -9.70 -0.57
N LEU A 4 -10.20 -10.84 -1.14
CA LEU A 4 -8.84 -11.06 -1.60
C LEU A 4 -8.62 -10.17 -2.82
N ARG A 5 -8.11 -8.95 -2.61
CA ARG A 5 -7.59 -8.11 -3.69
C ARG A 5 -6.16 -8.56 -3.96
N VAL A 6 -6.00 -9.31 -5.04
CA VAL A 6 -4.68 -9.59 -5.63
C VAL A 6 -4.28 -8.34 -6.41
N LEU A 7 -3.03 -7.90 -6.23
CA LEU A 7 -2.45 -6.80 -6.97
C LEU A 7 -1.52 -7.40 -8.02
N ASP A 8 -1.97 -7.48 -9.26
CA ASP A 8 -1.11 -7.90 -10.37
C ASP A 8 -0.28 -6.69 -10.82
N LEU A 9 1.03 -6.76 -10.58
CA LEU A 9 2.00 -5.78 -11.05
C LEU A 9 2.71 -6.33 -12.28
N ASP A 10 2.91 -5.48 -13.28
CA ASP A 10 3.92 -5.77 -14.30
C ASP A 10 5.34 -5.49 -13.76
N ALA A 11 6.36 -5.88 -14.54
CA ALA A 11 7.75 -5.74 -14.14
C ALA A 11 8.19 -4.27 -13.95
N ASP A 12 7.61 -3.34 -14.71
CA ASP A 12 7.94 -1.92 -14.62
C ASP A 12 7.33 -1.31 -13.35
N GLN A 13 6.08 -1.66 -13.04
CA GLN A 13 5.38 -1.25 -11.82
C GLN A 13 6.04 -1.80 -10.55
N GLU A 14 6.45 -3.07 -10.58
CA GLU A 14 7.20 -3.68 -9.47
C GLU A 14 8.53 -2.96 -9.25
N ALA A 15 9.29 -2.73 -10.32
CA ALA A 15 10.56 -2.01 -10.26
C ALA A 15 10.39 -0.56 -9.76
N GLU A 16 9.31 0.12 -10.17
CA GLU A 16 8.98 1.46 -9.69
C GLU A 16 8.71 1.48 -8.19
N LEU A 17 7.88 0.57 -7.68
CA LEU A 17 7.59 0.45 -6.25
C LEU A 17 8.82 0.08 -5.43
N VAL A 18 9.67 -0.82 -5.92
CA VAL A 18 10.94 -1.18 -5.28
C VAL A 18 11.86 0.03 -5.22
N LYS A 19 12.04 0.75 -6.33
CA LYS A 19 12.87 1.95 -6.38
C LYS A 19 12.35 3.03 -5.44
N LEU A 20 11.04 3.26 -5.40
CA LEU A 20 10.43 4.26 -4.52
C LEU A 20 10.59 3.88 -3.05
N ARG A 21 10.37 2.60 -2.69
CA ARG A 21 10.58 2.06 -1.35
C ARG A 21 12.01 2.30 -0.85
N ASP A 22 12.99 2.09 -1.71
CA ASP A 22 14.40 2.10 -1.31
C ASP A 22 15.03 3.51 -1.30
N THR A 23 14.44 4.46 -2.05
CA THR A 23 15.02 5.81 -2.21
C THR A 23 14.27 6.91 -1.48
N THR A 24 12.97 6.74 -1.18
CA THR A 24 12.18 7.80 -0.55
C THR A 24 12.60 8.07 0.90
N LYS A 25 12.67 9.34 1.27
CA LYS A 25 12.93 9.79 2.65
C LYS A 25 11.72 9.57 3.57
N GLN A 26 10.51 9.52 3.00
CA GLN A 26 9.26 9.51 3.73
C GLN A 26 8.92 8.09 4.21
N GLU A 27 8.89 7.89 5.53
CA GLU A 27 8.66 6.57 6.13
C GLU A 27 7.32 5.93 5.72
N TYR A 28 6.27 6.74 5.58
CA TYR A 28 4.95 6.24 5.21
C TYR A 28 4.90 5.75 3.75
N VAL A 29 5.68 6.35 2.85
CA VAL A 29 5.77 5.91 1.45
C VAL A 29 6.48 4.57 1.38
N ARG A 30 7.57 4.40 2.15
CA ARG A 30 8.27 3.10 2.25
C ARG A 30 7.35 1.99 2.74
N GLU A 31 6.58 2.27 3.78
CA GLU A 31 5.63 1.31 4.36
C GLU A 31 4.56 0.89 3.34
N ARG A 32 4.01 1.84 2.58
CA ARG A 32 3.00 1.59 1.54
C ARG A 32 3.55 0.74 0.40
N CYS A 33 4.72 1.12 -0.13
CA CYS A 33 5.35 0.35 -1.21
C CYS A 33 5.64 -1.08 -0.75
N ALA A 34 6.15 -1.25 0.49
CA ALA A 34 6.37 -2.57 1.06
C ALA A 34 5.06 -3.38 1.21
N ALA A 35 3.94 -2.73 1.54
CA ALA A 35 2.64 -3.39 1.63
C ALA A 35 2.18 -3.90 0.26
N LEU A 36 2.25 -3.05 -0.77
CA LEU A 36 1.80 -3.39 -2.13
C LEU A 36 2.65 -4.50 -2.75
N LEU A 37 3.98 -4.43 -2.61
CA LEU A 37 4.88 -5.48 -3.11
C LEU A 37 4.56 -6.84 -2.48
N LYS A 38 4.30 -6.90 -1.17
CA LYS A 38 3.91 -8.16 -0.51
C LYS A 38 2.56 -8.69 -0.97
N ILE A 39 1.62 -7.80 -1.30
CA ILE A 39 0.33 -8.19 -1.85
C ILE A 39 0.49 -8.76 -3.26
N ALA A 40 1.38 -8.17 -4.07
CA ALA A 40 1.74 -8.69 -5.39
C ALA A 40 2.46 -10.04 -5.32
N GLU A 41 3.24 -10.28 -4.26
CA GLU A 41 3.82 -11.60 -3.94
C GLU A 41 2.77 -12.64 -3.48
N GLY A 42 1.48 -12.29 -3.43
CA GLY A 42 0.37 -13.19 -3.11
C GLY A 42 -0.06 -13.18 -1.63
N GLN A 43 0.50 -12.28 -0.80
CA GLN A 43 0.02 -12.12 0.57
C GLN A 43 -1.31 -11.36 0.60
N THR A 44 -2.21 -11.76 1.50
CA THR A 44 -3.48 -11.04 1.66
C THR A 44 -3.24 -9.69 2.34
N ALA A 45 -3.98 -8.64 1.96
CA ALA A 45 -3.89 -7.33 2.60
C ALA A 45 -4.07 -7.38 4.13
N HIS A 46 -4.95 -8.27 4.61
CA HIS A 46 -5.14 -8.52 6.03
C HIS A 46 -3.89 -9.10 6.70
N TRP A 47 -3.27 -10.11 6.09
CA TRP A 47 -2.02 -10.69 6.61
C TRP A 47 -0.89 -9.67 6.59
N VAL A 48 -0.76 -8.89 5.51
CA VAL A 48 0.24 -7.82 5.40
C VAL A 48 0.03 -6.77 6.49
N ALA A 49 -1.21 -6.34 6.74
CA ALA A 49 -1.52 -5.39 7.80
C ALA A 49 -1.13 -5.89 9.19
N ARG A 50 -1.28 -7.19 9.47
CA ARG A 50 -1.06 -7.77 10.79
C ARG A 50 0.37 -8.26 11.03
N HIS A 51 1.06 -8.70 9.97
CA HIS A 51 2.32 -9.45 10.05
C HIS A 51 3.36 -9.01 9.02
N GLY A 52 2.94 -8.41 7.90
CA GLY A 52 3.82 -8.04 6.79
C GLY A 52 4.47 -6.67 6.93
N LEU A 53 4.12 -5.85 7.92
CA LEU A 53 4.68 -4.52 8.12
C LEU A 53 5.47 -4.42 9.43
N LEU A 54 6.36 -3.43 9.52
CA LEU A 54 7.17 -3.19 10.72
C LEU A 54 6.31 -3.00 11.97
N ARG A 55 5.15 -2.35 11.82
CA ARG A 55 4.13 -2.20 12.86
C ARG A 55 2.79 -2.69 12.34
N PRO A 56 1.98 -3.37 13.16
CA PRO A 56 0.63 -3.74 12.78
C PRO A 56 -0.19 -2.51 12.40
N ARG A 57 -0.99 -2.66 11.34
CA ARG A 57 -1.93 -1.66 10.86
C ARG A 57 -3.35 -2.22 10.87
N ASP A 58 -4.30 -1.29 10.80
CA ASP A 58 -5.68 -1.65 10.49
C ASP A 58 -5.74 -2.18 9.04
N PRO A 59 -6.33 -3.36 8.77
CA PRO A 59 -6.50 -3.87 7.41
C PRO A 59 -7.13 -2.86 6.45
N ASP A 60 -8.07 -2.03 6.92
CA ASP A 60 -8.74 -1.02 6.10
C ASP A 60 -7.77 0.07 5.62
N THR A 61 -6.71 0.34 6.39
CA THR A 61 -5.63 1.25 5.97
C THR A 61 -4.86 0.69 4.79
N VAL A 62 -4.59 -0.62 4.78
CA VAL A 62 -3.88 -1.28 3.66
C VAL A 62 -4.79 -1.36 2.43
N TYR A 63 -6.09 -1.62 2.62
CA TYR A 63 -7.06 -1.55 1.51
C TYR A 63 -7.15 -0.14 0.93
N ALA A 64 -7.13 0.91 1.75
CA ALA A 64 -7.10 2.28 1.25
C ALA A 64 -5.83 2.58 0.44
N TRP A 65 -4.68 2.02 0.81
CA TRP A 65 -3.45 2.16 0.00
C TRP A 65 -3.55 1.46 -1.35
N LEU A 66 -4.19 0.29 -1.41
CA LEU A 66 -4.51 -0.37 -2.67
C LEU A 66 -5.41 0.50 -3.55
N ASP A 67 -6.47 1.08 -2.99
CA ASP A 67 -7.38 1.97 -3.72
C ASP A 67 -6.66 3.22 -4.26
N ILE A 68 -5.82 3.84 -3.43
CA ILE A 68 -5.00 5.00 -3.84
C ILE A 68 -4.05 4.61 -4.97
N TYR A 69 -3.33 3.49 -4.85
CA TYR A 69 -2.41 3.05 -5.88
C TYR A 69 -3.12 2.69 -7.20
N ALA A 70 -4.27 2.01 -7.12
CA ALA A 70 -5.05 1.68 -8.30
C ALA A 70 -5.60 2.92 -9.02
N ALA A 71 -5.89 4.00 -8.30
CA ALA A 71 -6.42 5.23 -8.87
C ALA A 71 -5.32 6.20 -9.37
N GLU A 72 -4.20 6.31 -8.65
CA GLU A 72 -3.22 7.39 -8.80
C GLU A 72 -1.78 6.90 -9.01
N GLY A 73 -1.53 5.59 -8.97
CA GLY A 73 -0.20 5.00 -9.03
C GLY A 73 0.69 5.40 -7.85
N THR A 74 2.00 5.47 -8.09
CA THR A 74 3.02 5.85 -7.10
C THR A 74 2.83 7.28 -6.57
N ALA A 75 2.35 8.20 -7.42
CA ALA A 75 2.07 9.58 -7.03
C ALA A 75 1.06 9.66 -5.87
N GLY A 76 0.03 8.81 -5.86
CA GLY A 76 -0.92 8.75 -4.76
C GLY A 76 -0.27 8.32 -3.43
N LEU A 77 0.70 7.40 -3.50
CA LEU A 77 1.41 6.94 -2.31
C LEU A 77 2.24 8.05 -1.66
N GLU A 78 2.74 9.00 -2.45
CA GLU A 78 3.52 10.15 -1.98
C GLU A 78 2.62 11.29 -1.49
N ASN A 79 1.56 11.62 -2.24
CA ASN A 79 0.72 12.79 -2.01
C ASN A 79 -0.23 12.62 -0.82
N HIS A 80 -0.74 11.41 -0.58
CA HIS A 80 -1.69 11.17 0.51
C HIS A 80 -0.96 10.99 1.84
N ARG A 81 -0.60 12.05 2.56
CA ARG A 81 0.11 11.91 3.86
C ARG A 81 -0.60 11.05 4.91
N GLN A 82 -1.91 10.86 4.78
CA GLN A 82 -2.72 10.03 5.69
C GLN A 82 -3.14 8.73 4.99
N GLY A 83 -3.15 7.62 5.72
CA GLY A 83 -3.31 6.28 5.14
C GLY A 83 -4.74 5.90 4.72
N GLY A 84 -5.49 6.82 4.13
CA GLY A 84 -6.91 6.63 3.81
C GLY A 84 -7.84 7.46 4.70
N ALA A 85 -9.09 7.60 4.24
CA ALA A 85 -10.05 8.56 4.76
C ALA A 85 -10.38 8.33 6.24
N ARG A 86 -9.87 9.20 7.11
CA ARG A 86 -10.54 9.57 8.36
C ARG A 86 -10.63 11.08 8.50
N ARG A 87 -11.45 11.70 7.65
CA ARG A 87 -12.22 12.91 8.01
C ARG A 87 -13.23 13.25 6.91
N GLY A 88 -14.52 13.21 7.28
CA GLY A 88 -15.57 13.99 6.64
C GLY A 88 -16.69 13.20 5.96
N LEU A 89 -17.55 12.54 6.73
CA LEU A 89 -18.99 12.43 6.42
C LEU A 89 -19.77 12.42 7.75
N VAL A 90 -20.09 13.63 8.22
CA VAL A 90 -21.37 13.98 8.87
C VAL A 90 -21.98 15.04 7.96
#